data_AF-B7PMK4-F1
#
_entry.id   AF-B7PMK4-F1
#
_cell.length_a   1.000
_cell.length_b   1.000
_cell.length_c   1.000
_cell.angle_alpha   90.00
_cell.angle_beta   90.00
_cell.angle_gamma   90.00
#
_symmetry.space_group_name_H-M   'P 1'
#
loop_
_entity.id
_entity.type
_entity.pdbx_description
1 polymer ?
#
loop_
_entity_poly.entity_id
_entity_poly.type
_entity_poly.pdbx_seq_one_letter_code
_entity_poly.pdbx_strand_id
1 'polypeptide(L)'
;MDLEGGAHTLANGDTTAVFILSDVEQTRAIWDFRFQLIYRVTLRNNQLVLEVEVVNTDEKEFEFTLLLHTYLKTDDIQLCSISNLKGCSYIDKVDGNKEKTETAELVYIKKATDRVYKKTGEKHSCKLNGSTVNIIKKNFPDTGNYLPIT
;
A
#
# COMPACT_ATOMS: atom_id res chain seq x y z
N MET A 1 -6.18 -3.84 17.99
CA MET A 1 -4.86 -4.12 17.37
C MET A 1 -3.86 -3.73 18.42
N ASP A 2 -3.07 -4.68 18.84
CA ASP A 2 -2.28 -4.60 20.06
C ASP A 2 -0.80 -4.60 19.68
N LEU A 3 -0.01 -3.80 20.38
CA LEU A 3 1.43 -3.74 20.19
C LEU A 3 2.07 -4.93 20.92
N GLU A 4 2.74 -5.79 20.17
CA GLU A 4 3.46 -6.94 20.72
C GLU A 4 4.81 -6.48 21.26
N GLY A 5 5.05 -6.69 22.56
CA GLY A 5 6.37 -6.51 23.19
C GLY A 5 6.94 -5.09 23.23
N GLY A 6 6.22 -4.10 22.68
CA GLY A 6 6.72 -2.74 22.50
C GLY A 6 7.64 -2.58 21.27
N ALA A 7 7.95 -1.34 20.93
CA ALA A 7 8.97 -1.07 19.93
C ALA A 7 10.36 -1.42 20.49
N HIS A 8 11.21 -2.06 19.68
CA HIS A 8 12.55 -2.47 20.09
C HIS A 8 13.57 -2.36 18.96
N THR A 9 14.85 -2.29 19.34
CA THR A 9 15.97 -2.18 18.40
C THR A 9 16.46 -3.57 18.01
N LEU A 10 16.62 -3.80 16.71
CA LEU A 10 17.20 -5.01 16.14
C LEU A 10 18.73 -4.99 16.28
N ALA A 11 19.37 -6.16 16.17
CA ALA A 11 20.84 -6.29 16.30
C ALA A 11 21.63 -5.44 15.28
N ASN A 12 21.02 -5.09 14.15
CA ASN A 12 21.61 -4.24 13.12
C ASN A 12 21.40 -2.72 13.36
N GLY A 13 20.74 -2.34 14.46
CA GLY A 13 20.46 -0.94 14.82
C GLY A 13 19.14 -0.37 14.29
N ASP A 14 18.40 -1.12 13.46
CA ASP A 14 17.06 -0.72 13.01
C ASP A 14 16.06 -0.75 14.19
N THR A 15 15.00 0.06 14.14
CA THR A 15 13.92 0.02 15.14
C THR A 15 12.68 -0.63 14.54
N THR A 16 12.08 -1.57 15.24
CA THR A 16 10.88 -2.27 14.79
C THR A 16 9.76 -2.22 15.83
N ALA A 17 8.51 -2.25 15.35
CA ALA A 17 7.31 -2.41 16.14
C ALA A 17 6.38 -3.42 15.45
N VAL A 18 5.82 -4.34 16.22
CA VAL A 18 4.94 -5.40 15.72
C VAL A 18 3.55 -5.22 16.29
N PHE A 19 2.55 -5.16 15.42
CA PHE A 19 1.15 -5.00 15.79
C PHE A 19 0.38 -6.25 15.40
N ILE A 20 -0.44 -6.75 16.32
CA ILE A 20 -1.27 -7.94 16.11
C ILE A 20 -2.75 -7.55 16.17
N LEU A 21 -3.51 -8.02 15.19
CA LEU A 21 -4.97 -7.96 15.18
C LEU A 21 -5.52 -9.37 15.02
N SER A 22 -6.20 -9.87 16.04
CA SER A 22 -6.94 -11.13 15.98
C SER A 22 -8.44 -10.87 15.89
N ASP A 23 -9.16 -11.85 15.35
CA ASP A 23 -10.61 -11.80 15.31
C ASP A 23 -11.22 -11.75 16.72
N VAL A 24 -12.32 -11.03 16.83
CA VAL A 24 -13.15 -10.93 18.04
C VAL A 24 -14.60 -11.20 17.68
N GLU A 25 -15.47 -11.36 18.68
CA GLU A 25 -16.90 -11.61 18.45
C GLU A 25 -17.53 -10.57 17.50
N GLN A 26 -17.16 -9.29 17.65
CA GLN A 26 -17.65 -8.19 16.84
C GLN A 26 -17.21 -8.30 15.36
N THR A 27 -15.99 -8.76 15.08
CA THR A 27 -15.54 -8.93 13.70
C THR A 27 -16.18 -10.16 13.06
N ARG A 28 -16.30 -11.26 13.82
CA ARG A 28 -16.95 -12.50 13.35
C ARG A 28 -18.44 -12.31 13.07
N ALA A 29 -19.11 -11.38 13.77
CA ALA A 29 -20.49 -11.02 13.48
C ALA A 29 -20.70 -10.39 12.08
N ILE A 30 -19.64 -9.81 11.48
CA ILE A 30 -19.68 -9.16 10.15
C ILE A 30 -19.07 -10.08 9.08
N TRP A 31 -17.98 -10.76 9.42
CA TRP A 31 -17.23 -11.66 8.55
C TRP A 31 -16.76 -12.85 9.40
N ASP A 32 -17.52 -13.95 9.36
CA ASP A 32 -17.39 -15.11 10.26
C ASP A 32 -16.20 -16.02 9.92
N PHE A 33 -15.00 -15.47 10.06
CA PHE A 33 -13.73 -16.18 9.95
C PHE A 33 -12.81 -15.83 11.12
N ARG A 34 -12.09 -16.85 11.58
CA ARG A 34 -10.99 -16.68 12.54
C ARG A 34 -9.71 -16.32 11.79
N PHE A 35 -9.05 -15.26 12.22
CA PHE A 35 -7.82 -14.80 11.56
C PHE A 35 -6.88 -14.11 12.55
N GLN A 36 -5.62 -14.04 12.15
CA GLN A 36 -4.65 -13.15 12.77
C GLN A 36 -3.91 -12.35 11.69
N LEU A 37 -3.87 -11.04 11.85
CA LEU A 37 -3.07 -10.14 11.04
C LEU A 37 -1.90 -9.63 11.88
N ILE A 38 -0.68 -9.82 11.38
CA ILE A 38 0.55 -9.33 11.99
C ILE A 38 1.12 -8.26 11.08
N TYR A 39 1.29 -7.05 11.61
CA TYR A 39 1.83 -5.90 10.89
C TYR A 39 3.14 -5.47 11.54
N ARG A 40 4.25 -5.61 10.80
CA ARG A 40 5.58 -5.22 11.26
C ARG A 40 6.01 -3.94 10.57
N VAL A 41 6.41 -2.96 11.37
CA VAL A 41 6.88 -1.65 10.92
C VAL A 41 8.33 -1.52 11.36
N THR A 42 9.25 -1.47 10.39
CA THR A 42 10.68 -1.32 10.67
C THR A 42 11.18 -0.01 10.09
N LEU A 43 11.70 0.85 10.96
CA LEU A 43 12.35 2.10 10.61
C LEU A 43 13.87 1.87 10.49
N ARG A 44 14.39 2.18 9.31
CA ARG A 44 15.82 2.18 8.98
C ARG A 44 16.26 3.61 8.64
N ASN A 45 17.57 3.85 8.57
CA ASN A 45 18.13 5.19 8.29
C ASN A 45 17.47 5.93 7.11
N ASN A 46 17.21 5.24 5.99
CA ASN A 46 16.64 5.82 4.76
C ASN A 46 15.45 5.02 4.20
N GLN A 47 14.81 4.18 5.02
CA GLN A 47 13.75 3.30 4.56
C GLN A 47 12.72 3.05 5.67
N LEU A 48 11.45 3.04 5.27
CA LEU A 48 10.36 2.46 6.04
C LEU A 48 9.99 1.11 5.42
N VAL A 49 10.10 0.03 6.19
CA VAL A 49 9.72 -1.32 5.76
C VAL A 49 8.42 -1.70 6.44
N LEU A 50 7.44 -2.09 5.62
CA LEU A 50 6.09 -2.47 6.05
C LEU A 50 5.83 -3.90 5.62
N GLU A 51 5.62 -4.79 6.58
CA GLU A 51 5.38 -6.21 6.32
C GLU A 51 4.05 -6.61 6.93
N VAL A 52 3.21 -7.26 6.13
CA VAL A 52 1.90 -7.74 6.57
C VAL A 52 1.84 -9.25 6.36
N GLU A 53 1.44 -9.95 7.41
CA GLU A 53 1.19 -11.38 7.42
C GLU A 53 -0.26 -11.61 7.84
N VAL A 54 -0.97 -12.47 7.11
CA VAL A 54 -2.34 -12.87 7.41
C VAL A 54 -2.35 -14.38 7.58
N VAL A 55 -2.73 -14.82 8.77
CA VAL A 55 -2.83 -16.23 9.14
C VAL A 55 -4.30 -16.60 9.22
N ASN A 56 -4.70 -17.59 8.42
CA ASN A 56 -5.99 -18.24 8.60
C ASN A 56 -5.91 -19.18 9.81
N THR A 57 -6.58 -18.82 10.90
CA THR A 57 -6.65 -19.61 12.14
C THR A 57 -7.98 -20.37 12.25
N ASP A 58 -8.79 -20.33 11.20
CA ASP A 58 -10.02 -21.09 11.07
C ASP A 58 -9.78 -22.47 10.41
N GLU A 59 -10.79 -23.32 10.49
CA GLU A 59 -10.85 -24.58 9.73
C GLU A 59 -11.41 -24.35 8.32
N LYS A 60 -12.12 -23.23 8.13
CA LYS A 60 -12.70 -22.80 6.85
C LYS A 60 -11.68 -22.02 6.04
N GLU A 61 -11.63 -22.25 4.73
CA GLU A 61 -10.90 -21.36 3.82
C GLU A 61 -11.60 -20.00 3.73
N PHE A 62 -10.83 -18.91 3.60
CA PHE A 62 -11.35 -17.58 3.32
C PHE A 62 -10.58 -16.87 2.23
N GLU A 63 -11.25 -15.93 1.58
CA GLU A 63 -10.66 -15.03 0.60
C GLU A 63 -10.61 -13.61 1.17
N PHE A 64 -9.56 -12.87 0.83
CA PHE A 64 -9.40 -11.49 1.24
C PHE A 64 -8.63 -10.68 0.19
N THR A 65 -8.75 -9.36 0.28
CA THR A 65 -7.88 -8.43 -0.43
C THR A 65 -7.16 -7.56 0.59
N LEU A 66 -5.95 -7.12 0.26
CA LEU A 66 -5.14 -6.30 1.16
C LEU A 66 -4.48 -5.16 0.39
N LEU A 67 -4.49 -3.98 0.98
CA LEU A 67 -3.87 -2.77 0.44
C LEU A 67 -3.23 -1.97 1.56
N LEU A 68 -2.00 -1.49 1.32
CA LEU A 68 -1.33 -0.50 2.16
C LEU A 68 -1.58 0.89 1.58
N HIS A 69 -2.37 1.71 2.28
CA HIS A 69 -2.82 3.01 1.78
C HIS A 69 -1.83 4.14 2.11
N THR A 70 -0.64 4.08 1.50
CA THR A 70 0.47 4.98 1.80
C THR A 70 0.24 6.38 1.23
N TYR A 71 0.10 7.38 2.11
CA TYR A 71 0.08 8.80 1.73
C TYR A 71 1.48 9.38 1.74
N LEU A 72 1.94 9.87 0.58
CA LEU A 72 3.21 10.56 0.47
C LEU A 72 2.99 12.07 0.55
N LYS A 73 3.72 12.73 1.46
CA LYS A 73 3.66 14.18 1.64
C LYS A 73 4.27 14.89 0.42
N THR A 74 3.59 15.92 -0.07
CA THR A 74 4.06 16.85 -1.09
C THR A 74 3.59 18.27 -0.79
N ASP A 75 4.35 19.26 -1.26
CA ASP A 75 4.02 20.68 -1.12
C ASP A 75 3.15 21.15 -2.29
N ASP A 76 3.39 20.60 -3.49
CA ASP A 76 2.60 20.86 -4.70
C ASP A 76 2.46 19.59 -5.55
N ILE A 77 1.22 19.08 -5.63
CA ILE A 77 0.89 17.88 -6.38
C ILE A 77 1.10 18.05 -7.89
N GLN A 78 1.01 19.27 -8.43
CA GLN A 78 1.16 19.54 -9.86
C GLN A 78 2.59 19.33 -10.34
N LEU A 79 3.57 19.42 -9.43
CA LEU A 79 4.99 19.17 -9.69
C LEU A 79 5.39 17.71 -9.44
N CYS A 80 4.48 16.88 -8.95
CA CYS A 80 4.73 15.48 -8.65
C CYS A 80 4.58 14.60 -9.89
N SER A 81 5.43 13.58 -10.00
CA SER A 81 5.32 12.58 -11.06
C SER A 81 5.63 11.18 -10.56
N ILE A 82 4.94 10.19 -11.12
CA ILE A 82 5.16 8.77 -10.86
C ILE A 82 5.70 8.11 -12.13
N SER A 83 6.79 7.35 -12.03
CA SER A 83 7.34 6.57 -13.15
C SER A 83 7.10 5.07 -12.96
N ASN A 84 7.43 4.29 -14.01
CA ASN A 84 7.34 2.82 -14.05
C ASN A 84 5.91 2.25 -14.12
N LEU A 85 4.96 3.06 -14.58
CA LEU A 85 3.57 2.64 -14.84
C LEU A 85 3.26 2.53 -16.34
N LYS A 86 4.15 2.97 -17.22
CA LYS A 86 3.96 2.88 -18.67
C LYS A 86 3.71 1.43 -19.11
N GLY A 87 2.72 1.24 -19.96
CA GLY A 87 2.28 -0.06 -20.46
C GLY A 87 1.35 -0.82 -19.51
N CYS A 88 1.20 -0.38 -18.25
CA CYS A 88 0.29 -1.02 -17.32
C CYS A 88 -1.17 -0.67 -17.66
N SER A 89 -2.04 -1.67 -17.63
CA SER A 89 -3.49 -1.45 -17.66
C SER A 89 -3.97 -0.96 -16.30
N TYR A 90 -4.95 -0.06 -16.29
CA TYR A 90 -5.56 0.46 -15.06
C TYR A 90 -7.07 0.66 -15.21
N ILE A 91 -7.78 0.54 -14.09
CA ILE A 91 -9.19 0.93 -13.96
C ILE A 91 -9.23 2.39 -13.49
N ASP A 92 -9.93 3.24 -14.21
CA ASP A 92 -10.14 4.65 -13.88
C ASP A 92 -11.51 4.84 -13.20
N LYS A 93 -11.52 4.90 -11.86
CA LYS A 93 -12.78 4.96 -11.10
C LYS A 93 -13.49 6.31 -11.26
N VAL A 94 -12.76 7.39 -11.53
CA VAL A 94 -13.36 8.71 -11.77
C VAL A 94 -13.93 8.84 -13.20
N ASP A 95 -13.63 7.91 -14.09
CA ASP A 95 -14.19 7.82 -15.44
C ASP A 95 -15.03 6.54 -15.60
N GLY A 96 -15.87 6.25 -14.60
CA GLY A 96 -16.86 5.17 -14.66
C GLY A 96 -16.26 3.77 -14.72
N ASN A 97 -15.13 3.54 -14.06
CA ASN A 97 -14.40 2.26 -14.05
C ASN A 97 -13.91 1.80 -15.43
N LYS A 98 -13.69 2.72 -16.38
CA LYS A 98 -13.12 2.36 -17.68
C LYS A 98 -11.71 1.80 -17.51
N GLU A 99 -11.45 0.73 -18.25
CA GLU A 99 -10.11 0.15 -18.36
C GLU A 99 -9.31 0.86 -19.46
N LYS A 100 -8.07 1.26 -19.12
CA LYS A 100 -7.19 2.05 -19.97
C LYS A 100 -5.76 1.52 -19.86
N THR A 101 -4.89 1.89 -20.80
CA THR A 101 -3.45 1.62 -20.73
C THR A 101 -2.71 2.92 -20.50
N GLU A 102 -1.77 2.92 -19.55
CA GLU A 102 -0.92 4.08 -19.31
C GLU A 102 0.15 4.18 -20.39
N THR A 103 0.15 5.28 -21.13
CA THR A 103 1.08 5.50 -22.24
C THR A 103 2.19 6.47 -21.87
N ALA A 104 2.03 7.22 -20.78
CA ALA A 104 3.01 8.20 -20.33
C ALA A 104 4.19 7.53 -19.61
N GLU A 105 5.41 8.00 -19.88
CA GLU A 105 6.60 7.64 -19.09
C GLU A 105 6.50 8.14 -17.64
N LEU A 106 5.91 9.33 -17.48
CA LEU A 106 5.71 10.01 -16.22
C LEU A 106 4.22 10.35 -16.06
N VAL A 107 3.61 9.83 -15.01
CA VAL A 107 2.23 10.09 -14.64
C VAL A 107 2.19 11.32 -13.74
N TYR A 108 1.63 12.42 -14.25
CA TYR A 108 1.36 13.63 -13.48
C TYR A 108 -0.09 13.66 -13.02
N ILE A 109 -0.32 14.02 -11.76
CA ILE A 109 -1.66 14.10 -11.17
C ILE A 109 -2.11 15.57 -11.23
N LYS A 110 -2.89 15.91 -12.26
CA LYS A 110 -3.33 17.30 -12.52
C LYS A 110 -4.76 17.59 -12.10
N LYS A 111 -5.52 16.54 -11.81
CA LYS A 111 -6.93 16.57 -11.42
C LYS A 111 -7.22 15.40 -10.49
N ALA A 112 -8.40 15.40 -9.90
CA ALA A 112 -8.90 14.26 -9.14
C ALA A 112 -8.68 12.95 -9.90
N THR A 113 -8.12 11.97 -9.20
CA THR A 113 -7.62 10.73 -9.77
C THR A 113 -7.88 9.59 -8.81
N ASP A 114 -8.51 8.52 -9.29
CA ASP A 114 -8.60 7.25 -8.59
C ASP A 114 -8.36 6.14 -9.63
N ARG A 115 -7.14 5.63 -9.66
CA ARG A 115 -6.70 4.64 -10.64
C ARG A 115 -6.15 3.40 -9.94
N VAL A 116 -6.58 2.23 -10.39
CA VAL A 116 -6.03 0.94 -9.94
C VAL A 116 -5.25 0.32 -11.09
N TYR A 117 -3.92 0.40 -11.02
CA TYR A 117 -3.02 -0.22 -11.98
C TYR A 117 -2.86 -1.70 -11.67
N LYS A 118 -3.10 -2.56 -12.65
CA LYS A 118 -3.08 -4.02 -12.52
C LYS A 118 -1.70 -4.59 -12.81
N LYS A 119 -1.27 -5.60 -12.05
CA LYS A 119 -0.06 -6.41 -12.32
C LYS A 119 1.19 -5.57 -12.64
N THR A 120 1.42 -4.50 -11.88
CA THR A 120 2.56 -3.61 -12.12
C THR A 120 3.86 -4.24 -11.65
N GLY A 121 4.99 -3.75 -12.17
CA GLY A 121 6.31 -4.06 -11.61
C GLY A 121 6.42 -3.73 -10.12
N GLU A 122 7.43 -4.31 -9.46
CA GLU A 122 7.62 -4.20 -8.01
C GLU A 122 8.11 -2.82 -7.55
N LYS A 123 8.65 -1.99 -8.46
CA LYS A 123 9.26 -0.70 -8.11
C LYS A 123 8.61 0.46 -8.83
N HIS A 124 8.17 1.46 -8.06
CA HIS A 124 7.69 2.75 -8.54
C HIS A 124 8.55 3.88 -7.97
N SER A 125 8.77 4.92 -8.77
CA SER A 125 9.49 6.12 -8.33
C SER A 125 8.54 7.32 -8.33
N CYS A 126 8.40 7.97 -7.18
CA CYS A 126 7.60 9.17 -6.99
C CYS A 126 8.54 10.35 -6.79
N LYS A 127 8.56 11.28 -7.75
CA LYS A 127 9.28 12.55 -7.60
C LYS A 127 8.38 13.53 -6.84
N LEU A 128 8.83 14.01 -5.69
CA LEU A 128 8.09 14.84 -4.74
C LEU A 128 9.03 15.91 -4.16
N ASN A 129 8.64 17.19 -4.14
CA ASN A 129 9.40 18.27 -3.47
C ASN A 129 10.92 18.30 -3.79
N GLY A 130 11.31 18.03 -5.04
CA GLY A 130 12.71 17.96 -5.45
C GLY A 130 13.47 16.68 -5.03
N SER A 131 12.83 15.77 -4.29
CA SER A 131 13.33 14.46 -3.89
C SER A 131 12.61 13.32 -4.62
N THR A 132 13.12 12.09 -4.49
CA THR A 132 12.49 10.89 -5.02
C THR A 132 12.24 9.88 -3.91
N VAL A 133 10.98 9.48 -3.75
CA VAL A 133 10.58 8.35 -2.90
C VAL A 133 10.41 7.13 -3.80
N ASN A 134 11.09 6.04 -3.46
CA ASN A 134 10.91 4.76 -4.15
C ASN A 134 9.93 3.90 -3.34
N ILE A 135 8.87 3.44 -3.99
CA ILE A 135 7.97 2.41 -3.44
C ILE A 135 8.41 1.08 -4.03
N ILE A 136 8.76 0.14 -3.17
CA ILE A 136 9.09 -1.24 -3.56
C ILE A 136 8.08 -2.16 -2.88
N LYS A 137 7.39 -2.98 -3.67
CA LYS A 137 6.35 -3.90 -3.21
C LYS A 137 6.69 -5.33 -3.62
N LYS A 138 6.38 -6.29 -2.76
CA LYS A 138 6.54 -7.73 -3.00
C LYS A 138 5.26 -8.44 -2.61
N ASN A 139 4.77 -9.38 -3.42
CA ASN A 139 3.47 -10.06 -3.24
C ASN A 139 2.24 -9.13 -3.25
N PHE A 140 2.40 -7.88 -3.70
CA PHE A 140 1.30 -6.98 -4.02
C PHE A 140 1.31 -6.76 -5.54
N PRO A 141 0.47 -7.44 -6.33
CA PRO A 141 0.52 -7.34 -7.79
C PRO A 141 0.02 -5.97 -8.29
N ASP A 142 -0.91 -5.34 -7.58
CA ASP A 142 -1.59 -4.12 -8.04
C ASP A 142 -1.07 -2.86 -7.32
N THR A 143 -1.30 -1.69 -7.92
CA THR A 143 -0.94 -0.38 -7.34
C THR A 143 -2.09 0.61 -7.47
N GLY A 144 -2.54 1.18 -6.35
CA GLY A 144 -3.52 2.26 -6.33
C GLY A 144 -2.84 3.63 -6.39
N ASN A 145 -3.42 4.55 -7.17
CA ASN A 145 -3.10 5.98 -7.12
C ASN A 145 -4.39 6.76 -6.84
N TYR A 146 -4.40 7.53 -5.76
CA TYR A 146 -5.58 8.19 -5.23
C TYR A 146 -5.28 9.64 -4.85
N LEU A 147 -6.08 10.57 -5.39
CA LEU A 147 -6.17 11.96 -4.99
C LEU A 147 -7.66 12.37 -5.01
N PRO A 148 -8.24 12.83 -3.88
CA PRO A 148 -9.65 13.19 -3.82
C PRO A 148 -9.98 14.42 -4.68
N ILE A 149 -11.26 14.58 -5.01
CA ILE A 149 -11.81 15.86 -5.48
C ILE A 149 -11.88 16.78 -4.26
N THR A 150 -11.21 17.93 -4.32
CA THR A 150 -11.44 19.07 -3.40
C THR A 150 -12.26 20.13 -4.10
#